data_AF-A0A2E7A0V9-F1
#
_entry.id   AF-A0A2E7A0V9-F1
#
_cell.length_a   1.000
_cell.length_b   1.000
_cell.length_c   1.000
_cell.angle_alpha   90.00
_cell.angle_beta   90.00
_cell.angle_gamma   90.00
#
_symmetry.space_group_name_H-M   'P 1'
#
loop_
_entity.id
_entity.type
_entity.pdbx_description
1 polymer ?
#
loop_
_entity_poly.entity_id
_entity_poly.type
_entity_poly.pdbx_seq_one_letter_code
_entity_poly.pdbx_strand_id
1 'polypeptide(L)'
;MTKEQPEKKQQGDEQETPVSRFVTKLLTIERQVGEHVLAALEQPETVAVLTTVASGIRHDRVVSVPLSREQVEDITSILARAQQEPEEEDDSPTIGFHVVLDAPDPEEEEA
;
A
#
# COMPACT_ATOMS: atom_id res chain seq x y z
N MET A 1 -65.95 -13.51 -14.29
CA MET A 1 -66.88 -12.90 -13.32
C MET A 1 -66.24 -13.16 -11.96
N THR A 2 -65.74 -12.19 -11.19
CA THR A 2 -66.26 -10.86 -10.90
C THR A 2 -65.08 -9.91 -10.63
N LYS A 3 -65.27 -8.64 -11.03
CA LYS A 3 -64.40 -7.49 -10.79
C LYS A 3 -64.44 -7.10 -9.31
N GLU A 4 -63.37 -6.53 -8.76
CA GLU A 4 -63.46 -5.23 -8.07
C GLU A 4 -62.08 -4.57 -7.94
N GLN A 5 -62.12 -3.24 -7.95
CA GLN A 5 -61.03 -2.29 -8.22
C GLN A 5 -60.40 -1.75 -6.91
N PRO A 6 -59.26 -1.04 -7.00
CA PRO A 6 -58.38 -0.77 -5.87
C PRO A 6 -58.76 0.50 -5.09
N GLU A 7 -58.48 0.50 -3.77
CA GLU A 7 -58.54 1.70 -2.94
C GLU A 7 -57.36 2.63 -3.22
N LYS A 8 -57.72 3.86 -3.58
CA LYS A 8 -56.82 4.99 -3.87
C LYS A 8 -56.60 5.78 -2.57
N LYS A 9 -55.35 5.98 -2.14
CA LYS A 9 -55.00 7.11 -1.26
C LYS A 9 -53.84 7.90 -1.87
N GLN A 10 -54.14 9.17 -2.10
CA GLN A 10 -53.29 10.27 -2.61
C GLN A 10 -52.18 10.55 -1.59
N GLN A 11 -50.90 10.51 -1.97
CA GLN A 11 -50.11 11.58 -2.62
C GLN A 11 -49.72 12.69 -1.64
N GLY A 12 -48.50 12.58 -1.12
CA GLY A 12 -47.66 13.71 -0.73
C GLY A 12 -46.45 13.69 -1.65
N ASP A 13 -46.45 14.54 -2.67
CA ASP A 13 -45.28 14.80 -3.51
C ASP A 13 -44.28 15.63 -2.69
N GLU A 14 -43.54 14.97 -1.80
CA GLU A 14 -42.21 15.45 -1.45
C GLU A 14 -41.33 15.08 -2.65
N GLN A 15 -41.07 16.06 -3.51
CA GLN A 15 -40.01 15.96 -4.51
C GLN A 15 -38.68 15.83 -3.76
N GLU A 16 -38.37 14.62 -3.31
CA GLU A 16 -37.03 14.22 -2.93
C GLU A 16 -36.19 14.33 -4.20
N THR A 17 -35.53 15.47 -4.39
CA THR A 17 -34.42 15.59 -5.32
C THR A 17 -33.51 14.38 -5.09
N PRO A 18 -33.28 13.51 -6.10
CA PRO A 18 -32.52 12.29 -5.89
C PRO A 18 -31.11 12.67 -5.47
N VAL A 19 -30.82 12.57 -4.18
CA VAL A 19 -29.49 12.80 -3.64
C VAL A 19 -28.58 11.78 -4.32
N SER A 20 -27.61 12.28 -5.10
CA SER A 20 -26.63 11.42 -5.75
C SER A 20 -25.86 10.66 -4.67
N ARG A 21 -26.20 9.37 -4.50
CA ARG A 21 -25.51 8.49 -3.56
C ARG A 21 -24.27 7.95 -4.24
N PHE A 22 -23.11 8.44 -3.81
CA PHE A 22 -21.82 7.85 -4.16
C PHE A 22 -21.57 6.63 -3.28
N VAL A 23 -21.88 5.44 -3.80
CA VAL A 23 -21.61 4.18 -3.10
C VAL A 23 -20.25 3.67 -3.55
N THR A 24 -19.23 3.84 -2.71
CA THR A 24 -17.91 3.23 -2.93
C THR A 24 -17.83 1.93 -2.13
N LYS A 25 -17.51 0.82 -2.79
CA LYS A 25 -17.29 -0.46 -2.11
C LYS A 25 -15.95 -0.41 -1.37
N LEU A 26 -16.00 -0.48 -0.04
CA LEU A 26 -14.82 -0.78 0.77
C LEU A 26 -14.52 -2.27 0.59
N LEU A 27 -13.38 -2.57 -0.04
CA LEU A 27 -12.86 -3.93 -0.18
C LEU A 27 -12.03 -4.28 1.04
N THR A 28 -12.04 -5.56 1.44
CA THR A 28 -11.10 -6.06 2.45
C THR A 28 -9.68 -6.05 1.88
N ILE A 29 -8.67 -6.04 2.75
CA ILE A 29 -7.26 -6.00 2.34
C ILE A 29 -6.93 -7.22 1.46
N GLU A 30 -7.39 -8.41 1.85
CA GLU A 30 -7.15 -9.65 1.11
C GLU A 30 -7.72 -9.57 -0.31
N ARG A 31 -8.89 -8.97 -0.46
CA ARG A 31 -9.51 -8.78 -1.77
C ARG A 31 -8.77 -7.75 -2.62
N GLN A 32 -8.32 -6.65 -2.04
CA GLN A 32 -7.50 -5.65 -2.75
C GLN A 32 -6.18 -6.26 -3.24
N VAL A 33 -5.47 -6.97 -2.36
CA VAL A 33 -4.24 -7.67 -2.72
C VAL A 33 -4.50 -8.69 -3.83
N GLY A 34 -5.55 -9.50 -3.71
CA GLY A 34 -5.92 -10.48 -4.74
C GLY A 34 -6.19 -9.83 -6.10
N GLU A 35 -7.00 -8.77 -6.14
CA GLU A 35 -7.30 -8.04 -7.37
C GLU A 35 -6.04 -7.40 -7.97
N HIS A 36 -5.17 -6.81 -7.16
CA HIS A 36 -3.90 -6.23 -7.61
C HIS A 36 -2.93 -7.28 -8.16
N VAL A 37 -2.78 -8.42 -7.48
CA VAL A 37 -1.87 -9.49 -7.92
C VAL A 37 -2.32 -10.05 -9.27
N LEU A 38 -3.62 -10.32 -9.42
CA LEU A 38 -4.16 -10.79 -10.69
C LEU A 38 -3.91 -9.77 -11.82
N ALA A 39 -4.22 -8.49 -11.59
CA ALA A 39 -3.99 -7.43 -12.57
C ALA A 39 -2.51 -7.22 -12.91
N ALA A 40 -1.61 -7.43 -11.94
CA ALA A 40 -0.16 -7.33 -12.15
C ALA A 40 0.38 -8.51 -12.98
N LEU A 41 -0.11 -9.74 -12.74
CA LEU A 41 0.28 -10.94 -13.49
C LEU A 41 -0.24 -10.95 -14.94
N GLU A 42 -1.28 -10.17 -15.25
CA GLU A 42 -1.75 -9.96 -16.63
C GLU A 42 -0.81 -9.07 -17.45
N GLN A 43 0.14 -8.36 -16.82
CA GLN A 43 1.10 -7.51 -17.52
C GLN A 43 2.23 -8.35 -18.16
N PRO A 44 2.69 -8.00 -19.37
CA PRO A 44 3.80 -8.69 -20.01
C PRO A 44 5.07 -8.67 -19.15
N GLU A 45 5.85 -9.76 -19.21
CA GLU A 45 7.13 -9.93 -18.50
C GLU A 45 7.04 -9.97 -16.96
N THR A 46 5.85 -9.86 -16.37
CA THR A 46 5.66 -10.01 -14.92
C THR A 46 5.86 -11.47 -14.51
N VAL A 47 6.75 -11.70 -13.53
CA VAL A 47 6.96 -13.02 -12.92
C VAL A 47 6.67 -13.06 -11.42
N ALA A 48 6.59 -11.89 -10.78
CA ALA A 48 6.27 -11.75 -9.36
C ALA A 48 5.56 -10.42 -9.07
N VAL A 49 4.97 -10.28 -7.88
CA VAL A 49 4.31 -9.04 -7.44
C VAL A 49 4.76 -8.72 -6.03
N LEU A 50 5.39 -7.55 -5.84
CA LEU A 50 5.69 -7.02 -4.52
C LEU A 50 4.47 -6.28 -3.99
N THR A 51 3.98 -6.64 -2.81
CA THR A 51 2.86 -5.94 -2.17
C THR A 51 3.31 -5.38 -0.83
N THR A 52 2.99 -4.10 -0.59
CA THR A 52 3.30 -3.40 0.65
C THR A 52 2.14 -2.53 1.09
N VAL A 53 2.09 -2.21 2.38
CA VAL A 53 1.17 -1.22 2.94
C VAL A 53 1.92 0.08 3.13
N ALA A 54 1.54 1.11 2.37
CA ALA A 54 2.07 2.45 2.52
C ALA A 54 1.18 3.26 3.47
N SER A 55 1.77 3.77 4.56
CA SER A 55 1.05 4.64 5.48
C SER A 55 0.71 5.97 4.82
N GLY A 56 -0.57 6.36 4.90
CA GLY A 56 -1.05 7.61 4.32
C GLY A 56 -1.53 8.58 5.38
N ILE A 57 -1.52 9.88 5.06
CA ILE A 57 -1.92 10.97 5.99
C ILE A 57 -3.33 10.78 6.56
N ARG A 58 -4.24 10.18 5.78
CA ARG A 58 -5.63 9.92 6.20
C ARG A 58 -5.94 8.44 6.36
N HIS A 59 -5.42 7.61 5.46
CA HIS A 59 -5.64 6.16 5.45
C HIS A 59 -4.44 5.47 4.81
N ASP A 60 -4.13 4.29 5.31
CA ASP A 60 -3.14 3.39 4.73
C ASP A 60 -3.61 2.86 3.38
N ARG A 61 -2.65 2.53 2.52
CA ARG A 61 -2.90 2.09 1.15
C ARG A 61 -2.12 0.83 0.86
N VAL A 62 -2.79 -0.15 0.26
CA VAL A 62 -2.11 -1.31 -0.31
C VAL A 62 -1.54 -0.90 -1.67
N VAL A 63 -0.23 -1.07 -1.84
CA VAL A 63 0.49 -0.83 -3.09
C VAL A 63 1.05 -2.16 -3.56
N SER A 64 0.76 -2.51 -4.80
CA SER A 64 1.27 -3.72 -5.44
C SER A 64 2.01 -3.35 -6.71
N VAL A 65 3.21 -3.90 -6.88
CA VAL A 65 4.14 -3.58 -7.97
C VAL A 65 4.49 -4.88 -8.70
N PRO A 66 4.18 -5.00 -10.01
CA PRO A 66 4.65 -6.12 -10.82
C PRO A 66 6.17 -6.05 -10.96
N LEU A 67 6.81 -7.22 -10.93
CA LEU A 67 8.24 -7.37 -11.08
C LEU A 67 8.57 -8.28 -12.27
N SER A 68 9.53 -7.84 -13.08
CA SER A 68 10.18 -8.66 -14.10
C SER A 68 11.18 -9.61 -13.48
N ARG A 69 11.66 -10.58 -14.27
CA ARG A 69 12.70 -11.53 -13.83
C ARG A 69 13.97 -10.83 -13.35
N GLU A 70 14.47 -9.86 -14.12
CA GLU A 70 15.66 -9.08 -13.78
C GLU A 70 15.48 -8.35 -12.44
N GLN A 71 14.33 -7.72 -12.24
CA GLN A 71 14.04 -7.01 -10.97
C GLN A 71 13.98 -7.96 -9.77
N VAL A 72 13.47 -9.18 -9.95
CA VAL A 72 13.49 -10.20 -8.88
C VAL A 72 14.92 -10.63 -8.56
N GLU A 73 15.76 -10.83 -9.56
CA GLU A 73 17.17 -11.20 -9.37
C GLU A 73 17.93 -10.09 -8.61
N ASP A 74 17.72 -8.82 -8.97
CA ASP A 74 18.32 -7.68 -8.27
C ASP A 74 17.86 -7.60 -6.80
N ILE A 75 16.55 -7.69 -6.54
CA ILE A 75 16.01 -7.63 -5.19
C ILE A 75 16.55 -8.78 -4.34
N THR A 76 16.58 -10.01 -4.87
CA THR A 76 17.10 -11.17 -4.13
C THR A 76 18.59 -11.03 -3.82
N SER A 77 19.37 -10.46 -4.73
CA SER A 77 20.79 -10.13 -4.52
C SER A 77 20.97 -9.11 -3.39
N ILE A 78 20.19 -8.02 -3.40
CA ILE A 78 20.24 -6.99 -2.35
C ILE A 78 19.89 -7.60 -0.98
N LEU A 79 18.80 -8.36 -0.90
CA LEU A 79 18.37 -9.03 0.34
C LEU A 79 19.40 -10.04 0.85
N ALA A 80 20.10 -10.73 -0.06
CA ALA A 80 21.17 -11.65 0.31
C ALA A 80 22.39 -10.94 0.90
N ARG A 81 22.73 -9.75 0.39
CA ARG A 81 23.84 -8.91 0.91
C ARG A 81 23.49 -8.31 2.26
N ALA A 82 22.29 -7.77 2.41
CA ALA A 82 21.82 -7.18 3.67
C ALA A 82 21.80 -8.19 4.83
N GLN A 83 21.62 -9.49 4.56
CA GLN A 83 21.71 -10.52 5.59
C GLN A 83 23.14 -10.89 5.99
N GLN A 84 24.15 -10.54 5.17
CA GLN A 84 25.56 -10.86 5.41
C GLN A 84 26.31 -9.72 6.10
N GLU A 85 25.86 -8.48 5.91
CA GLU A 85 26.33 -7.29 6.60
C GLU A 85 25.29 -6.92 7.68
N PRO A 86 25.34 -7.52 8.89
CA PRO A 86 24.56 -6.98 9.99
C PRO A 86 24.94 -5.51 10.16
N GLU A 87 23.95 -4.61 10.12
CA GLU A 87 24.16 -3.24 10.54
C GLU A 87 24.73 -3.31 11.96
N GLU A 88 25.99 -2.91 12.14
CA GLU A 88 26.48 -2.63 13.48
C GLU A 88 25.51 -1.60 14.07
N GLU A 89 24.96 -1.87 15.25
CA GLU A 89 24.13 -0.90 15.97
C GLU A 89 25.05 0.31 16.25
N ASP A 90 25.00 1.28 15.35
CA ASP A 90 25.72 2.53 15.49
C ASP A 90 25.00 3.31 16.60
N ASP A 91 25.48 3.13 17.83
CA ASP A 91 25.01 3.81 19.05
C ASP A 91 25.26 5.34 19.01
N SER A 92 25.72 5.88 17.88
CA SER A 92 25.94 7.31 17.71
C SER A 92 24.65 8.10 17.94
N PRO A 93 24.69 9.15 18.77
CA PRO A 93 23.51 9.93 19.11
C PRO A 93 22.93 10.58 17.84
N THR A 94 21.82 10.04 17.37
CA THR A 94 21.14 10.54 16.18
C THR A 94 20.14 11.61 16.56
N ILE A 95 20.17 12.76 15.87
CA ILE A 95 19.17 13.82 16.00
C ILE A 95 18.43 13.96 14.67
N GLY A 96 17.25 13.35 14.57
CA GLY A 96 16.47 13.33 13.33
C GLY A 96 17.13 12.46 12.25
N PHE A 97 17.50 13.06 11.12
CA PHE A 97 18.23 12.39 10.01
C PHE A 97 19.75 12.70 10.01
N HIS A 98 20.27 13.29 11.09
CA HIS A 98 21.68 13.65 11.21
C HIS A 98 22.38 12.75 12.23
N VAL A 99 23.52 12.21 11.82
CA VAL A 99 24.46 11.48 12.69
C VAL A 99 25.54 12.47 13.15
N VAL A 100 25.81 12.52 14.45
CA VAL A 100 26.97 13.25 14.98
C VAL A 100 28.19 12.35 14.80
N LEU A 101 29.03 12.68 13.82
CA LEU A 101 30.30 11.99 13.62
C LEU A 101 31.28 12.46 14.70
N ASP A 102 31.86 11.53 15.46
CA ASP A 102 32.97 11.87 16.33
C ASP A 102 34.17 12.32 15.48
N ALA A 103 34.78 13.43 15.86
CA ALA A 103 36.01 13.87 15.21
C ALA A 103 37.10 12.82 15.49
N PRO A 104 37.92 12.44 14.50
CA PRO A 104 39.02 11.53 14.74
C PRO A 104 39.93 12.11 15.83
N ASP A 105 40.24 11.30 16.83
CA ASP A 105 41.15 11.68 17.90
C ASP A 105 42.55 11.88 17.30
N PRO A 106 43.13 13.10 17.35
CA PRO A 106 44.42 13.37 16.74
C PRO A 106 45.59 12.62 17.41
N GLU A 107 45.35 11.84 18.47
CA GLU A 107 46.37 11.06 19.18
C GLU A 107 46.57 9.62 18.64
N GLU A 108 45.73 9.11 17.73
CA GLU A 108 45.87 7.75 17.15
C GLU A 108 46.67 7.69 15.82
N GLU A 109 47.08 8.83 15.24
CA GLU A 109 47.89 8.86 14.00
C GLU A 109 49.42 8.74 14.22
N GLU A 110 49.90 8.66 15.46
CA GLU A 110 51.34 8.49 15.78
C GLU A 110 51.66 7.22 16.61
N ALA A 111 51.13 6.06 16.24
CA ALA A 111 51.57 4.76 16.78
C ALA A 111 51.92 3.72 15.70
#